data_AF-A0A923V6S5-F1
#
_entry.id   AF-A0A923V6S5-F1
#
_cell.length_a   1.000
_cell.length_b   1.000
_cell.length_c   1.000
_cell.angle_alpha   90.00
_cell.angle_beta   90.00
_cell.angle_gamma   90.00
#
_symmetry.space_group_name_H-M   'P 1'
#
loop_
_entity.id
_entity.type
_entity.pdbx_description
1 polymer ?
#
loop_
_entity_poly.entity_id
_entity_poly.type
_entity_poly.pdbx_seq_one_letter_code
_entity_poly.pdbx_strand_id
1 'polypeptide(L)'
;MILISTSVSFAQEKKSNFRNKTIEMEWTDYDQVAARAAAADRTNGISYIISGGVALVGGIAGANVTSDPLEKGVYALFQTIGIASIGYGAYKWKIGDEDRLLMNSLHDSRDLSDAQKISFLKVYNDQKKELLRQERYIKAITHGLIAALNIYNASQQTQDGVKNTLYFVGGANLLASLSYTF
;
A
#
# COMPACT_ATOMS: atom_id res chain seq x y z
N MET A 1 2.56 -4.66 10.15
CA MET A 1 2.00 -4.82 8.79
C MET A 1 2.68 -3.82 7.89
N ILE A 2 3.79 -4.20 7.26
CA ILE A 2 4.51 -3.35 6.31
C ILE A 2 3.76 -3.45 4.98
N LEU A 3 2.68 -2.71 4.87
CA LEU A 3 2.08 -2.40 3.57
C LEU A 3 2.94 -1.30 2.96
N ILE A 4 3.93 -1.67 2.14
CA ILE A 4 4.49 -0.71 1.20
C ILE A 4 3.37 -0.46 0.19
N SER A 5 2.46 0.46 0.51
CA SER A 5 1.52 0.99 -0.47
C SER A 5 2.35 1.88 -1.38
N THR A 6 2.89 1.32 -2.45
CA THR A 6 3.37 2.14 -3.56
C THR A 6 2.15 2.77 -4.23
N SER A 7 1.64 3.85 -3.63
CA SER A 7 0.78 4.83 -4.29
C SER A 7 1.62 5.66 -5.26
N VAL A 8 2.18 4.97 -6.25
CA VAL A 8 2.77 5.51 -7.48
C VAL A 8 1.65 5.36 -8.52
N SER A 9 1.09 6.37 -9.18
CA SER A 9 1.34 7.79 -9.27
C SER A 9 0.07 8.43 -9.82
N PHE A 10 -0.64 9.23 -9.01
CA PHE A 10 -1.59 10.23 -9.52
C PHE A 10 -0.98 11.65 -9.46
N ALA A 11 0.29 11.77 -9.04
CA ALA A 11 0.94 13.04 -8.72
C ALA A 11 2.24 13.31 -9.52
N GLN A 12 2.38 12.73 -10.71
CA GLN A 12 3.27 13.30 -11.73
C GLN A 12 2.45 14.00 -12.81
N GLU A 13 1.59 14.91 -12.37
CA GLU A 13 1.22 16.03 -13.21
C GLU A 13 2.46 16.90 -13.34
N LYS A 14 3.13 16.75 -14.49
CA LYS A 14 4.19 17.63 -14.99
C LYS A 14 3.80 19.06 -14.62
N LYS A 15 4.60 19.73 -13.77
CA LYS A 15 4.54 21.19 -13.56
C LYS A 15 4.84 21.86 -14.90
N SER A 16 3.85 21.89 -15.77
CA SER A 16 3.84 22.69 -16.97
C SER A 16 3.15 24.00 -16.59
N ASN A 17 3.78 25.12 -16.92
CA ASN A 17 3.28 26.46 -16.71
C ASN A 17 2.02 26.69 -17.58
N PHE A 18 0.91 26.03 -17.27
CA PHE A 18 -0.38 26.27 -17.91
C PHE A 18 -1.20 27.20 -17.02
N ARG A 19 -1.19 28.48 -17.41
CA ARG A 19 -2.25 29.43 -17.11
C ARG A 19 -3.62 28.74 -17.24
N ASN A 20 -4.44 28.88 -16.20
CA ASN A 20 -5.90 28.93 -16.22
C ASN A 20 -6.57 28.44 -17.52
N LYS A 21 -6.54 27.13 -17.76
CA LYS A 21 -7.48 26.46 -18.65
C LYS A 21 -8.06 25.34 -17.83
N THR A 22 -9.33 25.47 -17.43
CA THR A 22 -10.12 24.35 -16.94
C THR A 22 -10.02 23.30 -18.05
N ILE A 23 -9.21 22.27 -17.84
CA ILE A 23 -9.20 21.11 -18.73
C ILE A 23 -10.56 20.45 -18.46
N GLU A 24 -11.53 20.72 -19.32
CA GLU A 24 -12.77 19.95 -19.37
C GLU A 24 -12.35 18.54 -19.76
N MET A 25 -12.28 17.65 -18.76
CA MET A 25 -11.96 16.25 -18.94
C MET A 25 -13.11 15.65 -19.77
N GLU A 26 -12.82 15.08 -20.94
CA GLU A 26 -13.83 14.40 -21.74
C GLU A 26 -14.02 12.97 -21.24
N TRP A 27 -15.18 12.35 -21.51
CA TRP A 27 -15.43 10.94 -21.15
C TRP A 27 -14.44 9.97 -21.83
N THR A 28 -13.85 10.37 -22.95
CA THR A 28 -12.78 9.64 -23.63
C THR A 28 -11.47 9.63 -22.85
N ASP A 29 -11.19 10.65 -22.02
CA ASP A 29 -10.05 10.66 -21.10
C ASP A 29 -10.28 9.69 -19.93
N TYR A 30 -11.54 9.45 -19.56
CA TYR A 30 -11.91 8.51 -18.50
C TYR A 30 -11.55 7.06 -18.83
N ASP A 31 -11.79 6.60 -20.06
CA ASP A 31 -11.43 5.24 -20.48
C ASP A 31 -9.92 4.98 -20.39
N GLN A 32 -9.11 6.01 -20.71
CA GLN A 32 -7.66 5.93 -20.50
C GLN A 32 -7.29 5.87 -19.02
N VAL A 33 -7.96 6.63 -18.17
CA VAL A 33 -7.71 6.61 -16.72
C VAL A 33 -8.08 5.24 -16.14
N ALA A 34 -9.24 4.68 -16.52
CA ALA A 34 -9.68 3.35 -16.09
C ALA A 34 -8.71 2.25 -16.56
N ALA A 35 -8.25 2.31 -17.82
CA ALA A 35 -7.26 1.37 -18.34
C ALA A 35 -5.91 1.45 -17.60
N ARG A 36 -5.44 2.67 -17.27
CA ARG A 36 -4.22 2.87 -16.47
C ARG A 36 -4.39 2.34 -15.05
N ALA A 37 -5.54 2.55 -14.42
CA ALA A 37 -5.85 2.01 -13.10
C ALA A 37 -5.81 0.47 -13.10
N ALA A 38 -6.42 -0.18 -14.11
CA ALA A 38 -6.38 -1.63 -14.26
C ALA A 38 -4.95 -2.17 -14.48
N ALA A 39 -4.12 -1.47 -15.26
CA ALA A 39 -2.71 -1.83 -15.46
C ALA A 39 -1.87 -1.65 -14.18
N ALA A 40 -2.14 -0.59 -13.40
CA ALA A 40 -1.51 -0.37 -12.11
C ALA A 40 -1.90 -1.45 -11.11
N ASP A 41 -3.18 -1.82 -11.02
CA ASP A 41 -3.66 -2.91 -10.15
C ASP A 41 -2.99 -4.24 -10.46
N ARG A 42 -2.82 -4.56 -11.76
CA ARG A 42 -2.07 -5.75 -12.18
C ARG A 42 -0.62 -5.70 -11.73
N THR A 43 0.07 -4.59 -11.99
CA THR A 43 1.50 -4.44 -11.67
C THR A 43 1.74 -4.49 -10.15
N ASN A 44 0.89 -3.80 -9.39
CA ASN A 44 0.91 -3.82 -7.94
C ASN A 44 0.60 -5.22 -7.39
N GLY A 45 -0.44 -5.88 -7.91
CA GLY A 45 -0.81 -7.24 -7.51
C GLY A 45 0.32 -8.26 -7.72
N ILE A 46 0.99 -8.21 -8.87
CA ILE A 46 2.17 -9.05 -9.15
C ILE A 46 3.32 -8.72 -8.18
N SER A 47 3.55 -7.44 -7.90
CA SER A 47 4.60 -7.01 -6.96
C SER A 47 4.34 -7.53 -5.55
N TYR A 48 3.08 -7.54 -5.10
CA TYR A 48 2.68 -8.16 -3.82
C TYR A 48 2.90 -9.67 -3.81
N ILE A 49 2.58 -10.37 -4.90
CA ILE A 49 2.82 -11.82 -5.01
C ILE A 49 4.32 -12.13 -4.93
N ILE A 50 5.16 -11.38 -5.66
CA ILE A 50 6.61 -11.61 -5.67
C ILE A 50 7.22 -11.31 -4.29
N SER A 51 6.92 -10.14 -3.72
CA SER A 51 7.44 -9.76 -2.39
C SER A 51 6.93 -10.69 -1.29
N GLY A 52 5.66 -11.09 -1.34
CA GLY A 52 5.08 -12.08 -0.44
C GLY A 52 5.73 -13.45 -0.59
N GLY A 53 6.04 -13.87 -1.82
CA GLY A 53 6.78 -15.10 -2.10
C GLY A 53 8.18 -15.09 -1.51
N VAL A 54 8.92 -13.99 -1.68
CA VAL A 54 10.27 -13.82 -1.07
C VAL A 54 10.18 -13.86 0.45
N ALA A 55 9.23 -13.15 1.05
CA ALA A 55 9.03 -13.16 2.51
C ALA A 55 8.68 -14.56 3.03
N LEU A 56 7.83 -15.30 2.32
CA LEU A 56 7.45 -16.66 2.67
C LEU A 56 8.65 -17.62 2.60
N VAL A 57 9.38 -17.62 1.48
CA VAL A 57 10.57 -18.47 1.30
C VAL A 57 11.64 -18.13 2.33
N GLY A 58 11.90 -16.84 2.57
CA GLY A 58 12.83 -16.38 3.59
C GLY A 58 12.40 -16.81 5.00
N GLY A 59 11.11 -16.72 5.31
CA GLY A 59 10.55 -17.19 6.58
C GLY A 59 10.67 -18.71 6.76
N ILE A 60 10.48 -19.51 5.71
CA ILE A 60 10.65 -20.98 5.79
C ILE A 60 12.13 -21.34 5.96
N ALA A 61 13.02 -20.76 5.14
CA ALA A 61 14.44 -21.03 5.20
C ALA A 61 15.04 -20.60 6.55
N GLY A 62 14.68 -19.40 7.01
CA GLY A 62 15.12 -18.84 8.29
C GLY A 62 14.70 -19.69 9.48
N ALA A 63 13.44 -20.15 9.50
CA ALA A 63 12.94 -21.01 10.58
C ALA A 63 13.69 -22.35 10.71
N ASN A 64 14.24 -22.87 9.61
CA ASN A 64 14.97 -24.13 9.59
C ASN A 64 16.43 -24.01 10.06
N VAL A 65 17.02 -22.81 9.98
CA VAL A 65 18.43 -22.59 10.38
C VAL A 65 18.58 -22.10 11.82
N THR A 66 17.52 -21.56 12.43
CA THR A 66 17.55 -21.12 13.83
C THR A 66 17.04 -22.18 14.81
N SER A 67 17.65 -22.23 15.99
CA SER A 67 17.18 -23.03 17.13
C SER A 67 16.40 -22.21 18.17
N ASP A 68 16.45 -20.88 18.13
CA ASP A 68 15.81 -20.00 19.11
C ASP A 68 14.28 -19.97 18.88
N PRO A 69 13.45 -20.35 19.88
CA PRO A 69 11.99 -20.27 19.79
C PRO A 69 11.45 -18.87 19.44
N LEU A 70 12.09 -17.80 19.90
CA LEU A 70 11.67 -16.43 19.60
C LEU A 70 11.94 -16.07 18.13
N GLU A 71 13.12 -16.41 17.61
CA GLU A 71 13.44 -16.21 16.20
C GLU A 71 12.53 -17.04 15.29
N LYS A 72 12.22 -18.28 15.68
CA LYS A 72 11.20 -19.09 14.98
C LYS A 72 9.84 -18.40 14.94
N GLY A 73 9.43 -17.73 16.02
CA GLY A 73 8.23 -16.92 16.07
C GLY A 73 8.24 -15.77 15.05
N VAL A 74 9.37 -15.05 14.93
CA VAL A 74 9.56 -14.00 13.92
C VAL A 74 9.45 -14.57 12.50
N TYR A 75 10.10 -15.69 12.23
CA TYR A 75 10.01 -16.34 10.92
C TYR A 75 8.60 -16.84 10.59
N ALA A 76 7.83 -17.33 11.57
CA ALA A 76 6.42 -17.67 11.38
C ALA A 76 5.55 -16.45 11.01
N LEU A 77 5.86 -15.27 11.57
CA LEU A 77 5.24 -14.01 11.16
C LEU A 77 5.57 -13.68 9.70
N PHE A 78 6.83 -13.85 9.26
CA PHE A 78 7.22 -13.67 7.86
C PHE A 78 6.44 -14.59 6.91
N GLN A 79 6.26 -15.85 7.29
CA GLN A 79 5.48 -16.81 6.51
C GLN A 79 4.02 -16.34 6.38
N THR A 80 3.40 -15.92 7.49
CA THR A 80 2.02 -15.43 7.52
C THR A 80 1.85 -14.16 6.68
N ILE A 81 2.77 -13.19 6.82
CA ILE A 81 2.79 -11.97 6.01
C ILE A 81 2.98 -12.31 4.52
N GLY A 82 3.83 -13.28 4.22
CA GLY A 82 4.07 -13.75 2.85
C GLY A 82 2.81 -14.30 2.20
N ILE A 83 2.12 -15.23 2.88
CA ILE A 83 0.85 -15.81 2.40
C ILE A 83 -0.22 -14.72 2.24
N ALA A 84 -0.37 -13.84 3.24
CA ALA A 84 -1.35 -12.75 3.18
C ALA A 84 -1.05 -11.79 2.00
N SER A 85 0.22 -11.46 1.78
CA SER A 85 0.64 -10.62 0.64
C SER A 85 0.36 -11.28 -0.71
N ILE A 86 0.60 -12.58 -0.83
CA ILE A 86 0.28 -13.34 -2.06
C ILE A 86 -1.24 -13.33 -2.31
N GLY A 87 -2.04 -13.64 -1.29
CA GLY A 87 -3.50 -13.64 -1.38
C GLY A 87 -4.05 -12.26 -1.77
N TYR A 88 -3.57 -11.20 -1.10
CA TYR A 88 -3.94 -9.82 -1.41
C TYR A 88 -3.51 -9.40 -2.81
N GLY A 89 -2.30 -9.74 -3.24
CA GLY A 89 -1.81 -9.46 -4.59
C GLY A 89 -2.61 -10.16 -5.68
N ALA A 90 -2.99 -11.43 -5.45
CA ALA A 90 -3.85 -12.18 -6.35
C ALA A 90 -5.26 -11.57 -6.44
N TYR A 91 -5.82 -11.15 -5.30
CA TYR A 91 -7.09 -10.42 -5.24
C TYR A 91 -7.02 -9.12 -6.05
N LYS A 92 -6.03 -8.25 -5.78
CA LYS A 92 -5.78 -7.00 -6.51
C LYS A 92 -5.69 -7.22 -8.03
N TRP A 93 -4.92 -8.23 -8.43
CA TRP A 93 -4.72 -8.54 -9.85
C TRP A 93 -6.02 -9.00 -10.52
N LYS A 94 -6.80 -9.89 -9.88
CA LYS A 94 -8.00 -10.49 -10.49
C LYS A 94 -9.24 -9.63 -10.33
N ILE A 95 -9.51 -9.14 -9.13
CA ILE A 95 -10.77 -8.48 -8.74
C ILE A 95 -10.66 -6.95 -8.73
N GLY A 96 -9.45 -6.41 -8.54
CA GLY A 96 -9.22 -4.97 -8.44
C GLY A 96 -9.82 -4.36 -7.17
N ASP A 97 -9.64 -3.06 -7.00
CA ASP A 97 -10.13 -2.35 -5.83
C ASP A 97 -11.56 -1.80 -6.01
N GLU A 98 -12.13 -1.25 -4.93
CA GLU A 98 -13.42 -0.57 -4.92
C GLU A 98 -13.52 0.52 -6.00
N ASP A 99 -12.41 1.19 -6.32
CA ASP A 99 -12.34 2.17 -7.41
C ASP A 99 -12.75 1.56 -8.75
N ARG A 100 -12.30 0.35 -9.03
CA ARG A 100 -12.60 -0.35 -10.28
C ARG A 100 -14.08 -0.71 -10.34
N LEU A 101 -14.66 -1.13 -9.22
CA LEU A 101 -16.09 -1.40 -9.11
C LEU A 101 -16.92 -0.12 -9.31
N LEU A 102 -16.55 0.97 -8.64
CA LEU A 102 -17.20 2.27 -8.75
C LEU A 102 -17.12 2.80 -10.19
N MET A 103 -15.94 2.71 -10.80
CA MET A 103 -15.72 3.10 -12.19
C MET A 103 -16.59 2.29 -13.14
N ASN A 104 -16.54 0.96 -13.07
CA ASN A 104 -17.38 0.10 -13.92
C ASN A 104 -18.88 0.39 -13.71
N SER A 105 -19.31 0.64 -12.47
CA SER A 105 -20.70 0.97 -12.15
C SER A 105 -21.14 2.32 -12.75
N LEU A 106 -20.27 3.33 -12.73
CA LEU A 106 -20.53 4.63 -13.36
C LEU A 106 -20.53 4.53 -14.88
N HIS A 107 -19.63 3.72 -15.44
CA HIS A 107 -19.59 3.45 -16.87
C HIS A 107 -20.91 2.83 -17.34
N ASP A 108 -21.37 1.78 -16.67
CA ASP A 108 -22.57 1.02 -17.05
C ASP A 108 -23.89 1.75 -16.70
N SER A 109 -23.83 2.81 -15.89
CA SER A 109 -24.99 3.65 -15.57
C SER A 109 -25.50 4.36 -16.83
N ARG A 110 -26.77 4.11 -17.16
CA ARG A 110 -27.48 4.76 -18.28
C ARG A 110 -28.27 6.00 -17.86
N ASP A 111 -28.49 6.16 -16.56
CA ASP A 111 -29.33 7.22 -15.99
C ASP A 111 -28.56 8.53 -15.76
N LEU A 112 -27.23 8.48 -15.85
CA LEU A 112 -26.34 9.63 -15.69
C LEU A 112 -25.77 10.07 -17.03
N SER A 113 -25.77 11.39 -17.27
CA SER A 113 -25.03 11.96 -18.39
C SER A 113 -23.52 11.96 -18.12
N ASP A 114 -22.71 12.01 -19.18
CA ASP A 114 -21.25 12.04 -19.05
C ASP A 114 -20.75 13.20 -18.17
N ALA A 115 -21.38 14.37 -18.29
CA ALA A 115 -21.08 15.53 -17.44
C ALA A 115 -21.35 15.26 -15.95
N GLN A 116 -22.44 14.54 -15.63
CA GLN A 116 -22.75 14.16 -14.24
C GLN A 116 -21.75 13.14 -13.71
N LYS A 117 -21.37 12.15 -14.53
CA LYS A 117 -20.37 11.14 -14.17
C LYS A 117 -19.01 11.79 -13.88
N ILE A 118 -18.56 12.70 -14.74
CA ILE A 118 -17.30 13.44 -14.56
C ILE A 118 -17.33 14.32 -13.31
N SER A 119 -18.45 15.04 -13.08
CA SER A 119 -18.62 15.88 -11.88
C SER A 119 -18.53 15.06 -10.60
N PHE A 120 -19.19 13.90 -10.56
CA PHE A 120 -19.12 12.98 -9.43
C PHE A 120 -17.69 12.48 -9.19
N LEU A 121 -17.01 12.01 -10.24
CA LEU A 121 -15.65 11.49 -10.14
C LEU A 121 -14.66 12.53 -9.63
N LYS A 122 -14.81 13.80 -10.02
CA LYS A 122 -13.97 14.88 -9.52
C LYS A 122 -14.12 15.05 -8.01
N VAL A 123 -15.35 15.14 -7.52
CA VAL A 123 -15.63 15.28 -6.09
C VAL A 123 -15.16 14.04 -5.31
N TYR A 124 -15.45 12.85 -5.83
CA TYR A 124 -15.01 11.59 -5.24
C TYR A 124 -13.48 11.52 -5.11
N ASN A 125 -12.74 11.86 -6.16
CA ASN A 125 -11.28 11.83 -6.16
C ASN A 125 -10.68 12.84 -5.19
N ASP A 126 -11.24 14.05 -5.12
CA ASP A 126 -10.78 15.08 -4.18
C ASP A 126 -10.98 14.63 -2.73
N GLN A 127 -12.17 14.09 -2.40
CA GLN A 127 -12.44 13.53 -1.08
C GLN A 127 -11.53 12.35 -0.75
N LYS A 128 -11.36 11.43 -1.70
CA LYS A 128 -10.48 10.27 -1.55
C LYS A 128 -9.04 10.68 -1.29
N LYS A 129 -8.53 11.69 -2.01
CA LYS A 129 -7.16 12.19 -1.84
C LYS A 129 -6.94 12.74 -0.43
N GLU A 130 -7.91 13.46 0.11
CA GLU A 130 -7.84 13.99 1.47
C GLU A 130 -7.88 12.86 2.51
N LEU A 131 -8.78 11.88 2.34
CA LEU A 131 -8.83 10.69 3.22
C LEU A 131 -7.50 9.91 3.21
N LEU A 132 -6.94 9.64 2.02
CA LEU A 132 -5.66 8.95 1.90
C LEU A 132 -4.50 9.74 2.54
N ARG A 133 -4.55 11.07 2.47
CA ARG A 133 -3.55 11.92 3.14
C ARG A 133 -3.63 11.80 4.65
N GLN A 134 -4.84 11.85 5.21
CA GLN A 134 -5.07 11.70 6.65
C GLN A 134 -4.66 10.30 7.11
N GLU A 135 -5.05 9.26 6.38
CA GLU A 135 -4.69 7.88 6.67
C GLU A 135 -3.17 7.67 6.66
N ARG A 136 -2.46 8.16 5.63
CA ARG A 136 -0.99 8.10 5.56
C ARG A 136 -0.34 8.78 6.75
N TYR A 137 -0.84 9.96 7.15
CA TYR A 137 -0.31 10.68 8.29
C TYR A 137 -0.47 9.90 9.61
N ILE A 138 -1.67 9.35 9.85
CA ILE A 138 -1.94 8.52 11.03
C ILE A 138 -1.02 7.31 11.03
N LYS A 139 -0.94 6.58 9.91
CA LYS A 139 -0.06 5.40 9.78
C LYS A 139 1.41 5.74 10.00
N ALA A 140 1.90 6.85 9.42
CA ALA A 140 3.27 7.31 9.60
C ALA A 140 3.58 7.54 11.08
N ILE A 141 2.70 8.25 11.80
CA ILE A 141 2.87 8.50 13.24
C ILE A 141 2.81 7.20 14.03
N THR A 142 1.79 6.36 13.81
CA THR A 142 1.63 5.11 14.56
C THR A 142 2.85 4.21 14.40
N HIS A 143 3.31 3.99 13.17
CA HIS A 143 4.49 3.19 12.92
C HIS A 143 5.77 3.85 13.47
N GLY A 144 5.88 5.18 13.42
CA GLY A 144 7.00 5.91 14.02
C GLY A 144 7.06 5.75 15.54
N LEU A 145 5.92 5.84 16.22
CA LEU A 145 5.82 5.63 17.68
C LEU A 145 6.12 4.18 18.06
N ILE A 146 5.59 3.20 17.31
CA ILE A 146 5.91 1.79 17.52
C ILE A 146 7.41 1.55 17.33
N ALA A 147 8.01 2.16 16.30
CA ALA A 147 9.45 2.06 16.05
C ALA A 147 10.27 2.62 17.23
N ALA A 148 9.96 3.84 17.66
CA ALA A 148 10.63 4.50 18.78
C ALA A 148 10.52 3.68 20.07
N LEU A 149 9.33 3.16 20.39
CA LEU A 149 9.11 2.33 21.58
C LEU A 149 9.91 1.03 21.52
N ASN A 150 9.93 0.33 20.38
CA ASN A 150 10.68 -0.92 20.24
C ASN A 150 12.20 -0.70 20.28
N ILE A 151 12.70 0.36 19.64
CA ILE A 151 14.12 0.74 19.68
C ILE A 151 14.54 1.11 21.10
N TYR A 152 13.69 1.87 21.81
CA TYR A 152 13.94 2.20 23.22
C TYR A 152 13.97 0.94 24.09
N ASN A 153 12.97 0.07 23.99
CA ASN A 153 12.93 -1.19 24.73
C ASN A 153 14.12 -2.10 24.40
N ALA A 154 14.56 -2.14 23.13
CA ALA A 154 15.76 -2.89 22.73
C ALA A 154 17.03 -2.36 23.41
N SER A 155 17.18 -1.03 23.53
CA SER A 155 18.35 -0.42 24.17
C SER A 155 18.47 -0.76 25.65
N GLN A 156 17.36 -1.06 26.32
CA GLN A 156 17.31 -1.42 27.73
C GLN A 156 17.41 -2.94 27.99
N GLN A 157 17.41 -3.76 26.94
CA GLN A 157 17.36 -5.21 27.08
C GLN A 157 18.75 -5.84 27.13
N THR A 158 18.92 -6.78 28.06
CA THR A 158 20.18 -7.50 28.29
C THR A 158 20.26 -8.83 27.53
N GLN A 159 19.12 -9.45 27.23
CA GLN A 159 19.06 -10.69 26.46
C GLN A 159 19.16 -10.41 24.96
N ASP A 160 20.23 -10.88 24.31
CA ASP A 160 20.55 -10.58 22.91
C ASP A 160 19.44 -10.97 21.93
N GLY A 161 18.80 -12.13 22.10
CA GLY A 161 17.70 -12.56 21.21
C GLY A 161 16.49 -11.62 21.25
N VAL A 162 16.09 -11.17 22.45
CA VAL A 162 14.99 -10.21 22.62
C VAL A 162 15.40 -8.83 22.10
N LYS A 163 16.63 -8.40 22.38
CA LYS A 163 17.18 -7.13 21.91
C LYS A 163 17.21 -7.06 20.37
N ASN A 164 17.72 -8.09 19.70
CA ASN A 164 17.77 -8.16 18.24
C ASN A 164 16.36 -8.17 17.63
N THR A 165 15.43 -8.91 18.23
CA THR A 165 14.03 -8.93 17.79
C THR A 165 13.39 -7.55 17.90
N LEU A 166 13.57 -6.86 19.03
CA LEU A 166 13.02 -5.52 19.23
C LEU A 166 13.63 -4.49 18.28
N TYR A 167 14.94 -4.53 18.02
CA TYR A 167 15.55 -3.67 17.00
C TYR A 167 15.03 -3.96 15.60
N PHE A 168 14.83 -5.24 15.27
CA PHE A 168 14.28 -5.63 13.98
C PHE A 168 12.85 -5.10 13.79
N VAL A 169 11.97 -5.33 14.78
CA VAL A 169 10.59 -4.81 14.76
C VAL A 169 10.59 -3.28 14.73
N GLY A 170 11.48 -2.64 15.49
CA GLY A 170 11.66 -1.20 15.49
C GLY A 170 12.05 -0.65 14.11
N GLY A 171 13.08 -1.21 13.49
CA GLY A 171 13.55 -0.83 12.16
C GLY A 171 12.50 -1.06 11.08
N ALA A 172 11.81 -2.20 11.10
CA ALA A 172 10.71 -2.51 10.20
C ALA A 172 9.57 -1.47 10.27
N ASN A 173 9.18 -1.07 11.47
CA ASN A 173 8.16 -0.03 11.66
C ASN A 173 8.69 1.36 11.27
N LEU A 174 9.97 1.66 11.47
CA LEU A 174 10.55 2.92 11.01
C LEU A 174 10.52 3.04 9.48
N LEU A 175 10.89 1.98 8.78
CA LEU A 175 10.79 1.92 7.31
C LEU A 175 9.35 2.07 6.84
N ALA A 176 8.39 1.42 7.52
CA ALA A 176 6.97 1.58 7.22
C ALA A 176 6.53 3.04 7.43
N SER A 177 6.91 3.66 8.54
CA SER A 177 6.61 5.08 8.83
C SER A 177 7.10 6.00 7.72
N LEU A 178 8.37 5.86 7.32
CA LEU A 178 8.96 6.63 6.22
C LEU A 178 8.26 6.38 4.89
N SER A 179 7.86 5.13 4.60
CA SER A 179 7.16 4.80 3.37
C SER A 179 5.80 5.49 3.23
N TYR A 180 5.15 5.88 4.34
CA TYR A 180 3.88 6.62 4.32
C TYR A 180 4.06 8.14 4.22
N THR A 181 5.28 8.66 4.34
CA THR A 181 5.55 10.10 4.22
C THR A 181 5.78 10.60 2.79
N PHE A 182 6.03 9.68 1.84
CA PHE A 182 6.23 9.96 0.41
C PHE A 182 5.14 9.28 -0.43
#